data_AF-A0A6B9V5X7-F1
#
_entry.id   AF-A0A6B9V5X7-F1
#
_cell.length_a   1.000
_cell.length_b   1.000
_cell.length_c   1.000
_cell.angle_alpha   90.00
_cell.angle_beta   90.00
_cell.angle_gamma   90.00
#
_symmetry.space_group_name_H-M   'P 1'
#
loop_
_entity.id
_entity.type
_entity.pdbx_description
1 polymer ?
#
loop_
_entity_poly.entity_id
_entity_poly.type
_entity_poly.pdbx_seq_one_letter_code
_entity_poly.pdbx_strand_id
1 'polypeptide(L)'
;MVQNMLSSTRLREFRTVRDNAMEKLINRLRTEAENNNGVVFVRKDARFATTFCILVAMCFGFDMEEHKRKRVLQVRKEQVDFIVPLIEQRRKAIENLGSDKIAITFSYLDTLFDLKVEGGKSGPLNDEVVFLYSKFLNGGTDTTATAVEWGIAQLIANPEVQEKLYREINECVGWWDLRLERERRVVTG
;
A
#
# COMPACT_ATOMS: atom_id res chain seq x y z
N MET A 1 13.66 -14.79 2.52
CA MET A 1 13.08 -15.60 1.41
C MET A 1 13.24 -15.00 0.00
N VAL A 2 13.72 -13.75 -0.19
CA VAL A 2 13.87 -13.11 -1.54
C VAL A 2 15.33 -12.88 -1.98
N GLN A 3 16.32 -13.15 -1.11
CA GLN A 3 17.73 -12.77 -1.31
C GLN A 3 18.35 -13.32 -2.61
N ASN A 4 17.95 -14.52 -3.02
CA ASN A 4 18.52 -15.14 -4.23
C ASN A 4 17.93 -14.58 -5.54
N MET A 5 16.71 -14.03 -5.49
CA MET A 5 15.99 -13.55 -6.67
C MET A 5 16.45 -12.15 -7.10
N LEU A 6 16.89 -11.31 -6.15
CA LEU A 6 17.34 -9.94 -6.40
C LEU A 6 18.85 -9.81 -6.64
N SER A 7 19.55 -10.92 -6.89
CA SER A 7 20.97 -10.88 -7.26
C SER A 7 21.17 -10.25 -8.65
N SER A 8 22.29 -9.57 -8.86
CA SER A 8 22.62 -8.92 -10.14
C SER A 8 22.59 -9.89 -11.31
N THR A 9 23.05 -11.13 -11.11
CA THR A 9 23.01 -12.20 -12.11
C THR A 9 21.59 -12.58 -12.52
N ARG A 10 20.68 -12.75 -11.55
CA ARG A 10 19.27 -13.11 -11.82
C ARG A 10 18.49 -11.95 -12.42
N LEU A 11 18.73 -10.72 -11.96
CA LEU A 11 18.11 -9.52 -12.56
C LEU A 11 18.49 -9.35 -14.03
N ARG A 12 19.67 -9.83 -14.46
CA ARG A 12 20.10 -9.79 -15.85
C ARG A 12 19.31 -10.76 -16.75
N GLU A 13 18.80 -11.87 -16.21
CA GLU A 13 17.95 -12.81 -16.95
C GLU A 13 16.65 -12.13 -17.42
N PHE A 14 16.16 -11.13 -16.69
CA PHE A 14 14.95 -10.38 -17.03
C PHE A 14 15.20 -9.18 -17.96
N ARG A 15 16.40 -9.01 -18.52
CA ARG A 15 16.72 -7.86 -19.38
C ARG A 15 15.74 -7.70 -20.54
N THR A 16 15.49 -8.78 -21.29
CA THR A 16 14.58 -8.79 -22.43
C THR A 16 13.15 -8.42 -22.03
N VAL A 17 12.69 -8.85 -20.85
CA VAL A 17 11.36 -8.49 -20.32
C VAL A 17 11.29 -6.99 -20.06
N ARG A 18 12.33 -6.40 -19.46
CA ARG A 18 12.36 -4.96 -19.20
C ARG A 18 12.42 -4.17 -20.50
N ASP A 19 13.22 -4.59 -21.47
CA ASP A 19 13.35 -3.91 -22.76
C ASP A 19 12.01 -3.93 -23.50
N ASN A 20 11.35 -5.09 -23.58
CA ASN A 20 10.01 -5.21 -24.15
C ASN A 20 8.96 -4.36 -23.41
N ALA A 21 9.04 -4.31 -22.09
CA ALA A 21 8.12 -3.51 -21.28
C ALA A 21 8.34 -2.00 -21.50
N MET A 22 9.60 -1.58 -21.67
CA MET A 22 9.96 -0.20 -21.99
C MET A 22 9.53 0.19 -23.41
N GLU A 23 9.72 -0.68 -24.41
CA GLU A 23 9.22 -0.43 -25.77
C GLU A 23 7.70 -0.27 -25.80
N LYS A 24 6.97 -1.15 -25.10
CA LYS A 24 5.51 -1.05 -24.95
C LYS A 24 5.10 0.27 -24.29
N LEU A 25 5.85 0.74 -23.30
CA LEU A 25 5.61 2.03 -22.65
C LEU A 25 5.83 3.19 -23.64
N ILE A 26 6.98 3.21 -24.31
CA ILE A 26 7.33 4.26 -25.27
C ILE A 26 6.28 4.35 -26.38
N ASN A 27 5.84 3.21 -26.93
CA ASN A 27 4.82 3.19 -27.98
C ASN A 27 3.48 3.75 -27.48
N ARG A 28 3.06 3.41 -26.26
CA ARG A 28 1.84 4.00 -25.67
C ARG A 28 1.95 5.50 -25.47
N LEU A 29 3.07 5.97 -24.94
CA LEU A 29 3.31 7.40 -24.76
C LEU A 29 3.32 8.14 -26.10
N ARG A 30 3.88 7.56 -27.16
CA ARG A 30 3.82 8.13 -28.50
C ARG A 30 2.38 8.24 -29.01
N THR A 31 1.60 7.17 -28.90
CA THR A 31 0.18 7.19 -29.30
C THR A 31 -0.63 8.20 -28.49
N GLU A 32 -0.37 8.32 -27.19
CA GLU A 32 -1.04 9.32 -26.35
C GLU A 32 -0.62 10.75 -26.75
N ALA A 33 0.67 10.99 -27.01
CA ALA A 33 1.16 12.27 -27.50
C ALA A 33 0.51 12.68 -28.81
N GLU A 34 0.35 11.74 -29.76
CA GLU A 34 -0.33 11.97 -31.03
C GLU A 34 -1.80 12.37 -30.84
N ASN A 35 -2.48 11.74 -29.88
CA ASN A 35 -3.90 11.99 -29.60
C ASN A 35 -4.16 13.26 -28.77
N ASN A 36 -3.19 13.68 -27.96
CA ASN A 36 -3.34 14.77 -27.00
C ASN A 36 -2.45 15.98 -27.32
N ASN A 37 -2.18 16.25 -28.60
CA ASN A 37 -1.43 17.44 -29.05
C ASN A 37 -0.03 17.57 -28.41
N GLY A 38 0.65 16.44 -28.19
CA GLY A 38 1.97 16.34 -27.57
C GLY A 38 1.97 16.20 -26.05
N VAL A 39 0.81 16.20 -25.39
CA VAL A 39 0.70 16.01 -23.93
C VAL A 39 0.59 14.53 -23.59
N VAL A 40 1.39 14.06 -22.63
CA VAL A 40 1.43 12.65 -22.20
C VAL A 40 1.31 12.52 -20.69
N PHE A 41 0.47 11.60 -20.23
CA PHE A 41 0.28 11.28 -18.82
C PHE A 41 1.11 10.06 -18.42
N VAL A 42 2.44 10.25 -18.39
CA VAL A 42 3.46 9.21 -18.11
C VAL A 42 3.11 8.33 -16.91
N ARG A 43 2.49 8.90 -15.88
CA ARG A 43 2.27 8.24 -14.60
C ARG A 43 1.14 7.21 -14.61
N LYS A 44 0.10 7.41 -15.43
CA LYS A 44 -1.00 6.43 -15.57
C LYS A 44 -0.53 5.22 -16.39
N ASP A 45 0.24 5.45 -17.44
CA ASP A 45 0.70 4.40 -18.34
C ASP A 45 1.94 3.63 -17.88
N ALA A 46 2.94 4.30 -17.30
CA ALA A 46 4.18 3.65 -16.86
C ALA A 46 3.98 2.71 -15.67
N ARG A 47 2.96 2.96 -14.85
CA ARG A 47 2.90 2.36 -13.51
C ARG A 47 2.18 1.03 -13.46
N PHE A 48 1.07 0.89 -14.19
CA PHE A 48 0.23 -0.30 -14.08
C PHE A 48 0.48 -1.30 -15.21
N ALA A 49 0.84 -0.85 -16.42
CA ALA A 49 1.14 -1.79 -17.51
C ALA A 49 2.58 -2.30 -17.44
N THR A 50 3.56 -1.41 -17.28
CA THR A 50 4.99 -1.77 -17.37
C THR A 50 5.48 -2.48 -16.12
N THR A 51 5.29 -1.88 -14.93
CA THR A 51 5.76 -2.48 -13.67
C THR A 51 5.06 -3.80 -13.36
N PHE A 52 3.73 -3.87 -13.55
CA PHE A 52 2.99 -5.10 -13.33
C PHE A 52 3.43 -6.22 -14.28
N CYS A 53 3.58 -5.95 -15.59
CA CYS A 53 4.06 -6.95 -16.54
C CYS A 53 5.46 -7.47 -16.18
N ILE A 54 6.38 -6.59 -15.78
CA ILE A 54 7.72 -7.00 -15.34
C ILE A 54 7.63 -7.89 -14.10
N LEU A 55 6.85 -7.50 -13.08
CA LEU A 55 6.70 -8.27 -11.85
C LEU A 55 6.03 -9.62 -12.10
N VAL A 56 5.00 -9.68 -12.94
CA VAL A 56 4.36 -10.95 -13.34
C VAL A 56 5.36 -11.84 -14.06
N ALA A 57 6.11 -11.31 -15.02
CA ALA A 57 7.13 -12.09 -15.71
C ALA A 57 8.25 -12.55 -14.77
N MET A 58 8.63 -11.74 -13.77
CA MET A 58 9.58 -12.15 -12.73
C MET A 58 9.04 -13.27 -11.84
N CYS A 59 7.77 -13.19 -11.43
CA CYS A 59 7.15 -14.17 -10.53
C CYS A 59 6.79 -15.48 -11.23
N PHE A 60 6.32 -15.42 -12.47
CA PHE A 60 5.74 -16.57 -13.18
C PHE A 60 6.58 -17.06 -14.36
N GLY A 61 7.58 -16.30 -14.80
CA GLY A 61 8.46 -16.67 -15.92
C GLY A 61 7.86 -16.46 -17.31
N PHE A 62 6.68 -15.84 -17.43
CA PHE A 62 6.02 -15.57 -18.71
C PHE A 62 5.28 -14.22 -18.72
N ASP A 63 5.06 -13.65 -19.91
CA ASP A 63 4.28 -12.43 -20.08
C ASP A 63 2.78 -12.72 -20.05
N MET A 64 2.02 -11.76 -19.53
CA MET A 64 0.58 -11.91 -19.39
C MET A 64 -0.13 -11.63 -20.72
N GLU A 65 -0.98 -12.59 -21.12
CA GLU A 65 -1.85 -12.45 -22.29
C GLU A 65 -2.72 -11.19 -22.22
N GLU A 66 -3.03 -10.61 -23.38
CA GLU A 66 -3.77 -9.35 -23.45
C GLU A 66 -5.14 -9.39 -22.78
N HIS A 67 -5.88 -10.50 -22.92
CA HIS A 67 -7.20 -10.65 -22.31
C HIS A 67 -7.13 -10.61 -20.77
N LYS A 68 -6.09 -11.24 -20.18
CA LYS A 68 -5.85 -11.20 -18.73
C LYS A 68 -5.44 -9.79 -18.30
N ARG A 69 -4.59 -9.11 -19.06
CA ARG A 69 -4.23 -7.70 -18.79
C ARG A 69 -5.46 -6.79 -18.78
N LYS A 70 -6.38 -6.96 -19.72
CA LYS A 70 -7.67 -6.23 -19.74
C LYS A 70 -8.49 -6.52 -18.48
N ARG A 71 -8.52 -7.77 -18.01
CA ARG A 71 -9.19 -8.14 -16.76
C ARG A 71 -8.55 -7.47 -15.53
N VAL A 72 -7.22 -7.39 -15.44
CA VAL A 72 -6.54 -6.69 -14.32
C VAL A 72 -6.89 -5.20 -14.33
N LEU A 73 -6.93 -4.55 -15.50
CA LEU A 73 -7.35 -3.15 -15.62
C LEU A 73 -8.81 -2.95 -15.19
N GLN A 74 -9.69 -3.89 -15.54
CA GLN A 74 -11.10 -3.85 -15.12
C GLN A 74 -11.25 -3.97 -13.59
N VAL A 75 -10.53 -4.90 -12.95
CA VAL A 75 -10.51 -5.02 -11.48
C VAL A 75 -9.98 -3.74 -10.84
N ARG A 76 -8.95 -3.13 -11.43
CA ARG A 76 -8.42 -1.86 -10.93
C ARG A 76 -9.46 -0.74 -11.03
N LYS A 77 -10.24 -0.70 -12.11
CA LYS A 77 -11.33 0.26 -12.26
C LYS A 77 -12.42 0.04 -11.21
N GLU A 78 -12.87 -1.20 -11.02
CA GLU A 78 -13.86 -1.55 -9.99
C GLU A 78 -13.39 -1.16 -8.57
N GLN A 79 -12.10 -1.36 -8.28
CA GLN A 79 -11.50 -0.91 -7.02
C GLN A 79 -11.57 0.62 -6.86
N VAL A 80 -11.28 1.37 -7.92
CA VAL A 80 -11.38 2.84 -7.90
C VAL A 80 -12.82 3.26 -7.68
N ASP A 81 -13.76 2.74 -8.48
CA ASP A 81 -15.18 3.06 -8.41
C ASP A 81 -15.76 2.78 -7.02
N PHE A 82 -15.29 1.74 -6.34
CA PHE A 82 -15.70 1.41 -4.98
C PHE A 82 -15.17 2.38 -3.90
N ILE A 83 -13.92 2.83 -4.02
CA ILE A 83 -13.26 3.66 -2.99
C ILE A 83 -13.58 5.15 -3.13
N VAL A 84 -13.83 5.64 -4.36
CA VAL A 84 -14.11 7.06 -4.62
C VAL A 84 -15.24 7.62 -3.75
N PRO A 85 -16.40 6.95 -3.56
CA PRO A 85 -17.46 7.44 -2.68
C PRO A 85 -17.00 7.66 -1.23
N LEU A 86 -16.11 6.80 -0.71
CA LEU A 86 -15.56 6.91 0.65
C LEU A 86 -14.62 8.12 0.78
N ILE A 87 -13.85 8.40 -0.27
CA ILE A 87 -12.98 9.59 -0.34
C ILE A 87 -13.84 10.86 -0.32
N GLU A 88 -14.91 10.92 -1.11
CA GLU A 88 -15.81 12.08 -1.13
C GLU A 88 -16.57 12.23 0.19
N GLN A 89 -16.92 11.14 0.87
CA GLN A 89 -17.48 11.19 2.21
C GLN A 89 -16.52 11.85 3.21
N ARG A 90 -15.22 11.49 3.16
CA ARG A 90 -14.21 12.15 4.00
C ARG A 90 -14.02 13.62 3.63
N ARG A 91 -14.00 13.96 2.34
CA ARG A 91 -13.87 15.35 1.87
C ARG A 91 -15.00 16.24 2.41
N LYS A 92 -16.24 15.77 2.36
CA LYS A 92 -17.41 16.46 2.96
C LYS A 92 -17.32 16.55 4.49
N ALA A 93 -16.78 15.54 5.16
CA ALA A 93 -16.61 15.56 6.61
C ALA A 93 -15.60 16.65 7.04
N ILE A 94 -14.55 16.88 6.24
CA ILE A 94 -13.56 17.95 6.48
C ILE A 94 -14.23 19.32 6.39
N GLU A 95 -15.06 19.56 5.37
CA GLU A 95 -15.80 20.82 5.22
C GLU A 95 -16.74 21.10 6.41
N ASN A 96 -17.24 20.05 7.07
CA ASN A 96 -18.19 20.12 8.19
C ASN A 96 -17.55 19.85 9.57
N LEU A 97 -16.22 19.94 9.71
CA LEU A 97 -15.47 19.65 10.95
C LEU A 97 -15.96 20.42 12.21
N GLY A 98 -16.83 21.42 12.05
CA GLY A 98 -17.44 22.17 13.14
C GLY A 98 -18.72 21.57 13.76
N SER A 99 -19.39 20.60 13.13
CA SER A 99 -20.70 20.11 13.62
C SER A 99 -20.70 18.74 14.27
N ASP A 100 -19.72 17.87 13.95
CA ASP A 100 -19.79 16.44 14.32
C ASP A 100 -18.60 16.02 15.21
N LYS A 101 -18.85 15.91 16.52
CA LYS A 101 -17.84 15.65 17.57
C LYS A 101 -17.17 14.26 17.52
N ILE A 102 -17.57 13.39 16.60
CA ILE A 102 -17.16 11.97 16.55
C ILE A 102 -16.13 11.69 15.46
N ALA A 103 -15.97 12.57 14.47
CA ALA A 103 -15.01 12.36 13.40
C ALA A 103 -13.57 12.50 13.94
N ILE A 104 -12.73 11.48 13.70
CA ILE A 104 -11.30 11.54 13.93
C ILE A 104 -10.77 12.82 13.25
N THR A 105 -10.18 13.71 14.04
CA THR A 105 -9.79 15.07 13.63
C THR A 105 -8.76 15.09 12.50
N PHE A 106 -8.08 13.97 12.28
CA PHE A 106 -7.05 13.81 11.26
C PHE A 106 -7.09 12.41 10.64
N SER A 107 -6.97 12.34 9.32
CA SER A 107 -6.82 11.13 8.53
C SER A 107 -5.65 11.28 7.57
N TYR A 108 -4.98 10.17 7.24
CA TYR A 108 -3.97 10.14 6.18
C TYR A 108 -4.50 10.70 4.86
N LEU A 109 -5.78 10.46 4.52
CA LEU A 109 -6.41 11.01 3.32
C LEU A 109 -6.39 12.54 3.30
N ASP A 110 -6.46 13.20 4.45
CA ASP A 110 -6.43 14.65 4.56
C ASP A 110 -5.10 15.19 4.02
N THR A 111 -3.99 14.54 4.39
CA THR A 111 -2.66 14.89 3.85
C THR A 111 -2.53 14.67 2.35
N LEU A 112 -3.29 13.72 1.79
CA LEU A 112 -3.26 13.44 0.36
C LEU A 112 -3.97 14.54 -0.43
N PHE A 113 -5.05 15.11 0.11
CA PHE A 113 -5.80 16.17 -0.57
C PHE A 113 -4.97 17.43 -0.79
N ASP A 114 -4.06 17.73 0.13
CA ASP A 114 -3.18 18.91 0.06
C ASP A 114 -1.92 18.70 -0.80
N LEU A 115 -1.69 17.49 -1.32
CA LEU A 115 -0.54 17.21 -2.17
C LEU A 115 -0.62 17.99 -3.49
N LYS A 116 0.28 18.96 -3.65
CA LYS A 116 0.49 19.65 -4.92
C LYS A 116 1.83 19.23 -5.51
N VAL A 117 1.84 18.90 -6.80
CA VAL A 117 3.10 18.78 -7.55
C VAL A 117 3.70 20.17 -7.67
N GLU A 118 5.02 20.32 -7.49
CA GLU A 118 5.69 21.62 -7.66
C GLU A 118 5.32 22.26 -9.02
N GLY A 119 4.73 23.46 -8.98
CA GLY A 119 4.23 24.18 -10.16
C GLY A 119 2.79 23.83 -10.59
N GLY A 120 2.13 22.86 -9.95
CA GLY A 120 0.75 22.48 -10.22
C GLY A 120 -0.27 23.27 -9.40
N LYS A 121 -1.35 23.73 -10.04
CA LYS A 121 -2.44 24.49 -9.38
C LYS A 121 -3.54 23.63 -8.74
N SER A 122 -3.59 22.33 -9.06
CA SER A 122 -4.65 21.42 -8.61
C SER A 122 -4.09 20.32 -7.70
N GLY A 123 -4.89 19.94 -6.70
CA GLY A 123 -4.67 18.72 -5.91
C GLY A 123 -4.81 17.45 -6.75
N PRO A 124 -4.52 16.27 -6.17
CA PRO A 124 -4.50 15.01 -6.89
C PRO A 124 -5.90 14.59 -7.34
N LEU A 125 -5.97 13.90 -8.48
CA LEU A 125 -7.21 13.29 -8.97
C LEU A 125 -7.63 12.13 -8.06
N ASN A 126 -8.92 11.79 -8.05
CA ASN A 126 -9.44 10.71 -7.21
C ASN A 126 -8.73 9.36 -7.46
N ASP A 127 -8.44 9.00 -8.72
CA ASP A 127 -7.63 7.82 -9.07
C ASP A 127 -6.27 7.79 -8.36
N GLU A 128 -5.67 8.97 -8.18
CA GLU A 128 -4.35 9.16 -7.60
C GLU A 128 -4.41 9.05 -6.08
N VAL A 129 -5.46 9.59 -5.47
CA VAL A 129 -5.75 9.41 -4.04
C VAL A 129 -5.98 7.94 -3.74
N VAL A 130 -6.84 7.23 -4.50
CA VAL A 130 -7.07 5.79 -4.35
C VAL A 130 -5.75 5.02 -4.47
N PHE A 131 -4.89 5.42 -5.41
CA PHE A 131 -3.59 4.80 -5.61
C PHE A 131 -2.64 5.01 -4.41
N LEU A 132 -2.48 6.24 -3.93
CA LEU A 132 -1.58 6.55 -2.82
C LEU A 132 -2.05 5.90 -1.52
N TYR A 133 -3.36 5.92 -1.27
CA TYR A 133 -4.00 5.19 -0.17
C TYR A 133 -3.73 3.67 -0.26
N SER A 134 -3.93 3.07 -1.43
CA SER A 134 -3.70 1.62 -1.62
C SER A 134 -2.24 1.24 -1.36
N LYS A 135 -1.29 2.10 -1.72
CA LYS A 135 0.13 1.88 -1.43
C LYS A 135 0.42 1.88 0.06
N PHE A 136 -0.15 2.82 0.80
CA PHE A 136 0.03 2.90 2.24
C PHE A 136 -0.50 1.63 2.91
N LEU A 137 -1.70 1.18 2.55
CA LEU A 137 -2.27 -0.04 3.09
C LEU A 137 -1.47 -1.29 2.73
N ASN A 138 -1.18 -1.52 1.45
CA ASN A 138 -0.49 -2.74 1.04
C ASN A 138 0.94 -2.78 1.59
N GLY A 139 1.64 -1.64 1.63
CA GLY A 139 2.99 -1.56 2.17
C GLY A 139 3.02 -1.76 3.69
N GLY A 140 2.05 -1.21 4.42
CA GLY A 140 2.00 -1.25 5.87
C GLY A 140 1.48 -2.57 6.43
N THR A 141 0.44 -3.15 5.83
CA THR A 141 -0.22 -4.34 6.37
C THR A 141 0.64 -5.59 6.24
N ASP A 142 1.06 -5.95 5.02
CA ASP A 142 1.72 -7.23 4.77
C ASP A 142 3.08 -7.32 5.49
N THR A 143 3.84 -6.22 5.49
CA THR A 143 5.17 -6.18 6.12
C THR A 143 5.09 -6.22 7.64
N THR A 144 4.17 -5.48 8.25
CA THR A 144 3.99 -5.45 9.71
C THR A 144 3.43 -6.76 10.22
N ALA A 145 2.43 -7.33 9.54
CA ALA A 145 1.88 -8.64 9.89
C ALA A 145 2.98 -9.72 9.87
N THR A 146 3.76 -9.78 8.79
CA THR A 146 4.89 -10.71 8.69
C THR A 146 5.90 -10.49 9.83
N ALA A 147 6.24 -9.24 10.15
CA ALA A 147 7.18 -8.94 11.22
C ALA A 147 6.67 -9.41 12.58
N VAL A 148 5.38 -9.20 12.89
CA VAL A 148 4.75 -9.65 14.12
C VAL A 148 4.69 -11.18 14.18
N GLU A 149 4.28 -11.84 13.10
CA GLU A 149 4.23 -13.31 13.00
C GLU A 149 5.60 -13.93 13.30
N TRP A 150 6.66 -13.44 12.64
CA TRP A 150 8.02 -13.91 12.89
C TRP A 150 8.53 -13.54 14.28
N GLY A 151 8.17 -12.35 14.78
CA GLY A 151 8.49 -11.95 16.15
C GLY A 151 7.92 -12.93 17.18
N ILE A 152 6.64 -13.28 17.06
CA ILE A 152 5.98 -14.25 17.94
C ILE A 152 6.58 -15.65 17.76
N ALA A 153 6.84 -16.09 16.53
CA ALA A 153 7.48 -17.38 16.28
C ALA A 153 8.85 -17.48 16.96
N GLN A 154 9.63 -16.39 16.94
CA GLN A 154 10.92 -16.35 17.63
C GLN A 154 10.77 -16.35 19.16
N LEU A 155 9.74 -15.71 19.72
CA LEU A 155 9.47 -15.78 21.16
C LEU A 155 9.11 -17.21 21.60
N ILE A 156 8.23 -17.89 20.85
CA ILE A 156 7.84 -19.29 21.12
C ILE A 156 9.06 -20.21 21.05
N ALA A 157 9.95 -20.00 20.08
CA ALA A 157 11.16 -20.80 19.90
C ALA A 157 12.24 -20.51 20.97
N ASN A 158 12.21 -19.36 21.63
CA ASN A 158 13.22 -18.93 22.59
C ASN A 158 12.58 -18.49 23.93
N PRO A 159 12.16 -19.45 24.79
CA PRO A 159 11.44 -19.15 26.03
C PRO A 159 12.20 -18.22 27.00
N GLU A 160 13.52 -18.28 27.02
CA GLU A 160 14.37 -17.41 27.85
C GLU A 160 14.26 -15.92 27.46
N VAL A 161 14.17 -15.63 26.16
CA VAL A 161 14.00 -14.28 25.62
C VAL A 161 12.59 -13.79 25.91
N GLN A 162 11.59 -14.66 25.76
CA GLN A 162 10.21 -14.37 26.09
C GLN A 162 10.05 -14.00 27.58
N GLU A 163 10.68 -14.77 28.49
CA GLU A 163 10.63 -14.50 29.94
C GLU A 163 11.31 -13.18 30.30
N LYS A 164 12.43 -12.85 29.64
CA LYS A 164 13.09 -11.56 29.81
C LYS A 164 12.20 -10.41 29.35
N LEU A 165 11.62 -10.51 28.15
CA LEU A 165 10.71 -9.52 27.60
C LEU A 165 9.48 -9.32 28.49
N TYR A 166 8.92 -10.41 29.02
CA TYR A 166 7.79 -10.36 29.95
C TYR A 166 8.13 -9.56 31.21
N ARG A 167 9.29 -9.84 31.83
CA ARG A 167 9.77 -9.09 33.01
C ARG A 167 9.97 -7.61 32.71
N GLU A 168 10.61 -7.26 31.60
CA GLU A 168 10.83 -5.87 31.19
C GLU A 168 9.51 -5.11 30.99
N ILE A 169 8.51 -5.74 30.36
CA ILE A 169 7.16 -5.15 30.21
C ILE A 169 6.52 -4.94 31.59
N ASN A 170 6.63 -5.91 32.50
CA ASN A 170 6.04 -5.81 33.82
C ASN A 170 6.68 -4.67 34.65
N GLU A 171 8.01 -4.53 34.59
CA GLU A 171 8.75 -3.48 35.28
C GLU A 171 8.46 -2.08 34.73
N CYS A 172 8.42 -1.90 33.40
CA CYS A 172 8.19 -0.59 32.80
C CYS A 172 6.73 -0.13 32.92
N VAL A 173 5.79 -1.05 32.72
CA VAL A 173 4.39 -0.70 32.51
C VAL A 173 3.58 -0.87 33.79
N GLY A 174 3.88 -1.83 34.67
CA GLY A 174 3.14 -2.05 35.93
C GLY A 174 1.65 -2.39 35.78
N TRP A 175 1.17 -2.61 34.54
CA TRP A 175 -0.27 -2.78 34.23
C TRP A 175 -0.85 -4.13 34.67
N TRP A 176 -0.02 -5.15 34.82
CA TRP A 176 -0.51 -6.51 35.13
C TRP A 176 -1.01 -6.62 36.57
N ASP A 177 -0.39 -5.91 37.52
CA ASP A 177 -0.88 -5.81 38.90
C ASP A 177 -2.25 -5.11 38.97
N LEU A 178 -2.44 -4.02 38.22
CA LEU A 178 -3.71 -3.29 38.14
C LEU A 178 -4.82 -4.10 37.46
N ARG A 179 -4.48 -4.93 36.45
CA ARG A 179 -5.44 -5.80 35.77
C ARG A 179 -5.86 -6.98 36.65
N LEU A 180 -4.92 -7.62 37.36
CA LEU A 180 -5.23 -8.68 38.32
C LEU A 180 -6.03 -8.19 39.54
N GLU A 181 -5.85 -6.94 39.97
CA GLU A 181 -6.70 -6.32 40.99
C GLU A 181 -8.10 -6.04 40.48
N ARG A 182 -8.25 -5.62 39.21
CA ARG A 182 -9.57 -5.45 38.58
C ARG A 182 -10.31 -6.77 38.44
N GLU A 183 -9.64 -7.82 37.99
CA GLU A 183 -10.25 -9.15 37.83
C GLU A 183 -10.59 -9.76 39.21
N ARG A 184 -9.77 -9.56 40.25
CA ARG A 184 -10.12 -9.96 41.63
C ARG A 184 -11.33 -9.22 42.23
N ARG A 185 -11.51 -7.92 41.93
CA ARG A 185 -12.69 -7.15 42.38
C ARG A 185 -13.99 -7.55 41.68
N VAL A 186 -13.92 -8.07 40.46
CA VAL A 186 -15.11 -8.54 39.71
C VAL A 186 -15.59 -9.91 40.19
N VAL A 187 -14.69 -10.75 40.73
CA VAL A 187 -15.03 -12.08 41.25
C VAL A 187 -15.51 -12.04 42.72
N THR A 188 -15.29 -10.94 43.43
CA THR A 188 -15.62 -10.79 44.86
C THR A 188 -16.76 -9.81 45.15
N GLY A 189 -17.43 -9.28 44.11
CA GLY A 189 -18.55 -8.34 44.20
C GLY A 189 -19.89 -8.94 43.80
#